data_AF-A0AA87Z9L2-F1
#
_entry.id   AF-A0AA87Z9L2-F1
#
_cell.length_a   1.000
_cell.length_b   1.000
_cell.length_c   1.000
_cell.angle_alpha   90.00
_cell.angle_beta   90.00
_cell.angle_gamma   90.00
#
_symmetry.space_group_name_H-M   'P 1'
#
loop_
_entity.id
_entity.type
_entity.pdbx_description
1 polymer ?
#
loop_
_entity_poly.entity_id
_entity_poly.type
_entity_poly.pdbx_seq_one_letter_code
_entity_poly.pdbx_strand_id
1 'polypeptide(L)'
;MSPMHHLSSWLQSGDTSTYETWKGISLWESLAQHSRLAFMFDETMANDSKLTSKIILDECSEVFEGLKSLVDVGGGTGTFARALSDAFPNLKCTVFDLPRVVANLQGTENLDFVGGDMFSDTIPPADAILVKVRILLKN
;
A
#
# COMPACT_ATOMS: atom_id res chain seq x y z
N MET A 1 -9.59 -23.07 -11.12
CA MET A 1 -10.50 -21.89 -11.19
C MET A 1 -9.80 -20.70 -10.56
N SER A 2 -10.12 -19.47 -10.99
CA SER A 2 -9.52 -18.21 -10.53
C SER A 2 -10.60 -17.28 -9.93
N PRO A 3 -10.24 -16.21 -9.19
CA PRO A 3 -11.21 -15.29 -8.59
C PRO A 3 -12.28 -14.78 -9.57
N MET A 4 -11.88 -14.45 -10.80
CA MET A 4 -12.78 -13.89 -11.82
C MET A 4 -13.90 -14.85 -12.26
N HIS A 5 -13.74 -16.16 -12.08
CA HIS A 5 -14.80 -17.14 -12.36
C HIS A 5 -15.95 -17.06 -11.35
N HIS A 6 -15.74 -16.41 -10.21
CA HIS A 6 -16.74 -16.22 -9.15
C HIS A 6 -17.40 -14.84 -9.20
N LEU A 7 -17.18 -14.04 -10.25
CA LEU A 7 -17.73 -12.68 -10.36
C LEU A 7 -19.25 -12.64 -10.19
N SER A 8 -19.97 -13.56 -10.84
CA SER A 8 -21.44 -13.66 -10.74
C SER A 8 -21.89 -13.98 -9.31
N SER A 9 -21.25 -14.97 -8.69
CA SER A 9 -21.53 -15.35 -7.29
C SER A 9 -21.21 -14.23 -6.31
N TRP A 10 -20.09 -13.54 -6.52
CA TRP A 10 -19.66 -12.42 -5.68
C TRP A 10 -20.65 -11.26 -5.71
N LEU A 11 -21.19 -10.92 -6.89
CA LEU A 11 -22.21 -9.86 -7.03
C LEU A 11 -23.46 -10.16 -6.19
N GLN A 12 -23.79 -11.44 -5.98
CA GLN A 12 -24.94 -11.90 -5.19
C GLN A 12 -24.58 -12.18 -3.72
N SER A 13 -23.30 -12.20 -3.37
CA SER A 13 -22.80 -12.45 -2.01
C SER A 13 -22.70 -11.15 -1.19
N GLY A 14 -22.51 -11.33 0.12
CA GLY A 14 -22.09 -10.26 1.05
C GLY A 14 -20.57 -10.13 1.19
N ASP A 15 -19.80 -10.89 0.40
CA ASP A 15 -18.34 -10.91 0.50
C ASP A 15 -17.73 -9.64 -0.11
N THR A 16 -16.57 -9.24 0.39
CA THR A 16 -15.90 -7.97 0.06
C THR A 16 -15.26 -8.01 -1.33
N SER A 17 -14.86 -9.19 -1.80
CA SER A 17 -14.15 -9.36 -3.08
C SER A 17 -14.43 -10.71 -3.74
N THR A 18 -14.19 -10.79 -5.06
CA THR A 18 -14.22 -12.06 -5.80
C THR A 18 -13.21 -13.09 -5.29
N TYR A 19 -12.12 -12.63 -4.68
CA TYR A 19 -11.13 -13.50 -4.05
C TYR A 19 -11.72 -14.18 -2.81
N GLU A 20 -12.42 -13.42 -1.98
CA GLU A 20 -13.09 -13.92 -0.78
C GLU A 20 -14.19 -14.92 -1.14
N THR A 21 -15.04 -14.63 -2.12
CA THR A 21 -16.04 -15.60 -2.62
C THR A 21 -15.41 -16.90 -3.13
N TRP A 22 -14.18 -16.84 -3.66
CA TRP A 22 -13.45 -18.01 -4.14
C TRP A 22 -12.75 -18.80 -3.02
N LYS A 23 -12.16 -18.11 -2.04
CA LYS A 23 -11.27 -18.71 -1.03
C LYS A 23 -11.89 -18.85 0.35
N GLY A 24 -12.99 -18.17 0.62
CA GLY A 24 -13.63 -18.06 1.94
C GLY A 24 -12.84 -17.22 2.96
N ILE A 25 -11.74 -16.60 2.53
CA ILE A 25 -10.90 -15.70 3.33
C ILE A 25 -10.49 -14.51 2.48
N SER A 26 -10.17 -13.39 3.13
CA SER A 26 -9.70 -12.18 2.44
C SER A 26 -8.34 -12.41 1.77
N LEU A 27 -8.01 -11.55 0.80
CA LEU A 27 -6.69 -11.55 0.18
C LEU A 27 -5.59 -11.34 1.23
N TRP A 28 -5.80 -10.44 2.19
CA TRP A 28 -4.82 -10.10 3.23
C TRP A 28 -4.52 -11.29 4.15
N GLU A 29 -5.53 -12.06 4.54
CA GLU A 29 -5.36 -13.28 5.33
C GLU A 29 -4.61 -14.35 4.54
N SER A 30 -4.95 -14.54 3.26
CA SER A 30 -4.21 -15.45 2.36
C SER A 30 -2.75 -15.05 2.22
N LEU A 31 -2.48 -13.75 2.06
CA LEU A 31 -1.13 -13.24 2.01
C LEU A 31 -0.42 -13.58 3.33
N ALA A 32 -1.02 -13.29 4.49
CA ALA A 32 -0.46 -13.57 5.82
C ALA A 32 -0.02 -15.03 6.00
N GLN A 33 -0.80 -15.97 5.48
CA GLN A 33 -0.55 -17.42 5.59
C GLN A 33 0.47 -17.96 4.57
N HIS A 34 0.73 -17.25 3.46
CA HIS A 34 1.54 -17.76 2.35
C HIS A 34 2.67 -16.80 1.96
N SER A 35 3.88 -17.04 2.47
CA SER A 35 5.06 -16.19 2.24
C SER A 35 5.40 -15.97 0.77
N ARG A 36 5.33 -17.01 -0.08
CA ARG A 36 5.57 -16.87 -1.52
C ARG A 36 4.54 -15.97 -2.20
N LEU A 37 3.26 -16.09 -1.82
CA LEU A 37 2.20 -15.28 -2.40
C LEU A 37 2.37 -13.80 -1.99
N ALA A 38 2.70 -13.56 -0.72
CA ALA A 38 3.02 -12.23 -0.22
C ALA A 38 4.20 -11.59 -0.94
N PHE A 39 5.31 -12.31 -1.03
CA PHE A 39 6.48 -11.84 -1.77
C PHE A 39 6.14 -11.45 -3.22
N MET A 40 5.37 -12.28 -3.93
CA MET A 40 4.95 -11.98 -5.30
C MET A 40 4.02 -10.75 -5.38
N PHE A 41 3.13 -10.58 -4.41
CA PHE A 41 2.25 -9.43 -4.33
C PHE A 41 3.04 -8.15 -4.09
N ASP A 42 3.91 -8.15 -3.08
CA ASP A 42 4.74 -7.02 -2.67
C ASP A 42 5.65 -6.58 -3.83
N GLU A 43 6.32 -7.52 -4.49
CA GLU A 43 7.17 -7.25 -5.67
C GLU A 43 6.38 -6.64 -6.82
N THR A 44 5.17 -7.14 -7.09
CA THR A 44 4.30 -6.61 -8.15
C THR A 44 3.88 -5.18 -7.83
N MET A 45 3.49 -4.91 -6.58
CA MET A 45 3.09 -3.57 -6.14
C MET A 45 4.27 -2.59 -6.14
N ALA A 46 5.46 -3.03 -5.71
CA ALA A 46 6.68 -2.24 -5.73
C ALA A 46 7.07 -1.87 -7.16
N ASN A 47 7.05 -2.83 -8.10
CA ASN A 47 7.38 -2.56 -9.50
C ASN A 47 6.43 -1.54 -10.13
N ASP A 48 5.14 -1.67 -9.84
CA ASP A 48 4.15 -0.71 -10.28
C ASP A 48 4.37 0.69 -9.66
N SER A 49 4.68 0.75 -8.36
CA SER A 49 4.98 2.00 -7.67
C SER A 49 6.19 2.73 -8.25
N LYS A 50 7.21 2.03 -8.78
CA LYS A 50 8.35 2.68 -9.48
C LYS A 50 7.89 3.51 -10.68
N LEU A 51 6.95 2.97 -11.46
CA LEU A 51 6.42 3.67 -12.64
C LEU A 51 5.55 4.86 -12.20
N THR A 52 4.62 4.62 -11.27
CA THR A 52 3.70 5.67 -10.79
C THR A 52 4.45 6.79 -10.10
N SER A 53 5.40 6.49 -9.21
CA SER A 53 6.17 7.52 -8.50
C SER A 53 6.98 8.38 -9.47
N LYS A 54 7.58 7.78 -10.50
CA LYS A 54 8.29 8.52 -11.54
C LYS A 54 7.36 9.52 -12.25
N ILE A 55 6.21 9.05 -12.75
CA ILE A 55 5.26 9.91 -13.47
C ILE A 55 4.77 11.05 -12.56
N ILE A 56 4.42 10.74 -11.31
CA ILE A 56 3.92 11.74 -10.37
C ILE A 56 5.00 12.76 -10.00
N LEU A 57 6.26 12.34 -9.84
CA LEU A 57 7.36 13.26 -9.60
C LEU A 57 7.64 14.15 -10.83
N ASP A 58 7.55 13.61 -12.03
CA ASP A 58 7.81 14.33 -13.28
C ASP A 58 6.68 15.33 -13.60
N GLU A 59 5.41 14.97 -13.37
CA GLU A 59 4.25 15.72 -13.87
C GLU A 59 3.43 16.43 -12.77
N CYS A 60 3.62 16.07 -11.50
CA CYS A 60 2.78 16.52 -10.38
C CYS A 60 3.59 16.76 -9.09
N SER A 61 4.87 17.13 -9.20
CA SER A 61 5.75 17.35 -8.03
C SER A 61 5.28 18.49 -7.14
N GLU A 62 4.56 19.47 -7.69
CA GLU A 62 4.01 20.62 -6.99
C GLU A 62 3.04 20.24 -5.86
N VAL A 63 2.41 19.06 -5.93
CA VAL A 63 1.51 18.55 -4.88
C VAL A 63 2.26 18.29 -3.57
N PHE A 64 3.59 18.10 -3.63
CA PHE A 64 4.43 17.83 -2.46
C PHE A 64 5.22 19.05 -1.99
N GLU A 65 5.17 20.17 -2.71
CA GLU A 65 5.90 21.38 -2.34
C GLU A 65 5.40 21.97 -1.01
N GLY A 66 6.34 22.30 -0.13
CA GLY A 66 6.06 22.90 1.18
C GLY A 66 5.60 21.91 2.26
N LEU A 67 5.34 20.64 1.93
CA LEU A 67 5.10 19.60 2.92
C LEU A 67 6.37 19.32 3.73
N LYS A 68 6.23 19.11 5.03
CA LYS A 68 7.33 18.69 5.93
C LYS A 68 7.22 17.22 6.30
N SER A 69 6.00 16.68 6.27
CA SER A 69 5.69 15.29 6.62
C SER A 69 4.59 14.71 5.75
N LEU A 70 4.75 13.44 5.37
CA LEU A 70 3.76 12.68 4.59
C LEU A 70 3.68 11.25 5.10
N VAL A 71 2.47 10.71 5.19
CA VAL A 71 2.24 9.29 5.47
C VAL A 71 1.70 8.59 4.22
N ASP A 72 2.39 7.53 3.79
CA ASP A 72 1.98 6.64 2.70
C ASP A 72 1.24 5.43 3.30
N VAL A 73 -0.10 5.49 3.29
CA VAL A 73 -0.99 4.48 3.87
C VAL A 73 -1.18 3.34 2.89
N GLY A 74 -0.85 2.12 3.32
CA GLY A 74 -0.74 0.97 2.42
C GLY A 74 0.47 1.08 1.48
N GLY A 75 1.52 1.78 1.92
CA GLY A 75 2.71 2.08 1.11
C GLY A 75 3.61 0.87 0.79
N GLY A 76 3.28 -0.32 1.30
CA GLY A 76 3.96 -1.57 1.04
C GLY A 76 5.41 -1.56 1.50
N THR A 77 6.32 -1.94 0.62
CA THR A 77 7.77 -1.90 0.87
C THR A 77 8.37 -0.49 0.78
N GLY A 78 7.54 0.55 0.70
CA GLY A 78 7.95 1.95 0.72
C GLY A 78 8.54 2.47 -0.59
N THR A 79 8.29 1.82 -1.73
CA THR A 79 8.88 2.21 -3.01
C THR A 79 8.51 3.63 -3.42
N PHE A 80 7.25 4.04 -3.22
CA PHE A 80 6.81 5.40 -3.53
C PHE A 80 7.41 6.39 -2.52
N ALA A 81 7.20 6.14 -1.22
CA ALA A 81 7.72 6.97 -0.14
C ALA A 81 9.24 7.23 -0.25
N ARG A 82 10.03 6.23 -0.67
CA ARG A 82 11.47 6.38 -0.92
C ARG A 82 11.78 7.30 -2.09
N ALA A 83 11.07 7.17 -3.21
CA ALA A 83 11.23 8.06 -4.35
C ALA A 83 10.89 9.52 -3.97
N LEU A 84 9.88 9.72 -3.12
CA LEU A 84 9.54 11.04 -2.57
C LEU A 84 10.63 11.58 -1.64
N SER A 85 11.12 10.77 -0.68
CA SER A 85 12.17 11.23 0.24
C SER A 85 13.47 11.57 -0.47
N ASP A 86 13.77 10.88 -1.58
CA ASP A 86 14.96 11.13 -2.40
C ASP A 86 14.80 12.41 -3.24
N ALA A 87 13.60 12.67 -3.78
CA ALA A 87 13.30 13.87 -4.56
C ALA A 87 13.15 15.13 -3.70
N PHE A 88 12.66 14.98 -2.46
CA PHE A 88 12.42 16.05 -1.52
C PHE A 88 13.16 15.80 -0.19
N PRO A 89 14.45 16.16 -0.08
CA PRO A 89 15.26 15.84 1.10
C PRO A 89 14.80 16.45 2.43
N ASN A 90 13.88 17.41 2.39
CA ASN A 90 13.28 18.03 3.58
C ASN A 90 11.92 17.41 3.96
N LEU A 91 11.38 16.50 3.13
CA LEU A 91 10.13 15.81 3.38
C LEU A 91 10.39 14.53 4.17
N LYS A 92 9.80 14.44 5.37
CA LYS A 92 9.78 13.20 6.14
C LYS A 92 8.64 12.31 5.68
N CYS A 93 8.96 11.16 5.13
CA CYS A 93 7.99 10.15 4.73
C CYS A 93 7.84 9.10 5.83
N THR A 94 6.62 8.64 6.07
CA THR A 94 6.32 7.47 6.90
C THR A 94 5.48 6.50 6.10
N VAL A 95 5.96 5.27 5.93
CA VAL A 95 5.15 4.19 5.37
C VAL A 95 4.35 3.58 6.49
N PHE A 96 3.02 3.59 6.36
CA PHE A 96 2.11 2.95 7.30
C PHE A 96 1.43 1.75 6.61
N ASP A 97 1.79 0.54 7.03
CA ASP A 97 1.27 -0.69 6.44
C ASP A 97 1.13 -1.77 7.53
N LEU A 98 0.59 -2.94 7.17
CA LEU A 98 0.42 -4.05 8.10
C LEU A 98 1.76 -4.42 8.75
N PRO A 99 1.80 -4.77 10.06
CA PRO A 99 3.04 -5.07 10.76
C PRO A 99 3.92 -6.10 10.06
N ARG A 100 3.29 -7.11 9.44
CA ARG A 100 3.97 -8.15 8.66
C ARG A 100 4.77 -7.60 7.47
N VAL A 101 4.26 -6.58 6.79
CA VAL A 101 4.86 -6.01 5.58
C VAL A 101 6.12 -5.23 5.96
N VAL A 102 6.05 -4.46 7.04
CA VAL A 102 7.13 -3.55 7.46
C VAL A 102 8.11 -4.13 8.47
N ALA A 103 7.85 -5.30 9.05
CA ALA A 103 8.62 -5.86 10.17
C ALA A 103 10.14 -5.93 9.98
N ASN A 104 10.61 -6.13 8.74
CA ASN A 104 12.04 -6.26 8.42
C ASN A 104 12.59 -5.08 7.62
N LEU A 105 11.80 -4.01 7.46
CA LEU A 105 12.22 -2.82 6.73
C LEU A 105 12.94 -1.87 7.68
N GLN A 106 14.00 -1.25 7.16
CA GLN A 106 14.77 -0.26 7.89
C GLN A 106 14.62 1.09 7.19
N GLY A 107 14.36 2.10 8.01
CA GLY A 107 14.23 3.47 7.56
C GLY A 107 15.54 4.10 7.13
N THR A 108 15.45 5.35 6.71
CA THR A 108 16.57 6.28 6.53
C THR A 108 16.30 7.51 7.39
N GLU A 109 17.13 8.54 7.31
CA GLU A 109 16.92 9.80 8.06
C GLU A 109 15.55 10.46 7.78
N ASN A 110 15.02 10.30 6.56
CA ASN A 110 13.79 10.93 6.09
C ASN A 110 12.68 9.94 5.72
N LEU A 111 12.85 8.66 6.03
CA LEU A 111 11.88 7.62 5.72
C LEU A 111 11.76 6.65 6.90
N ASP A 112 10.58 6.61 7.51
CA ASP A 112 10.25 5.67 8.58
C ASP A 112 9.20 4.64 8.15
N PHE A 113 9.11 3.54 8.90
CA PHE A 113 8.13 2.48 8.71
C PHE A 113 7.37 2.23 10.01
N VAL A 114 6.04 2.25 9.94
CA VAL A 114 5.15 2.03 11.07
C VAL A 114 4.16 0.92 10.72
N GLY A 115 4.10 -0.10 11.58
CA GLY A 115 3.16 -1.21 11.46
C GLY A 115 1.83 -0.89 12.11
N GLY A 116 0.72 -1.11 11.40
CA GLY A 116 -0.63 -1.00 11.94
C GLY A 116 -1.72 -1.33 10.92
N ASP A 117 -2.97 -1.25 11.35
CA ASP A 117 -4.15 -1.42 10.51
C ASP A 117 -4.88 -0.08 10.35
N MET A 118 -4.96 0.43 9.12
CA MET A 118 -5.58 1.73 8.82
C MET A 118 -7.08 1.84 9.15
N PHE A 119 -7.76 0.72 9.38
CA PHE A 119 -9.17 0.71 9.74
C PHE A 119 -9.40 0.72 11.25
N SER A 120 -8.45 0.25 12.05
CA SER A 120 -8.62 0.08 13.50
C SER A 120 -7.62 0.89 14.33
N ASP A 121 -6.44 1.15 13.80
CA ASP A 121 -5.39 1.95 14.43
C ASP A 121 -5.42 3.41 13.98
N THR A 122 -4.76 4.27 14.76
CA THR A 122 -4.58 5.69 14.39
C THR A 122 -3.45 5.82 13.37
N ILE A 123 -3.75 6.41 12.22
CA ILE A 123 -2.75 6.77 11.20
C ILE A 123 -1.80 7.82 11.81
N PRO A 124 -0.46 7.68 11.65
CA PRO A 124 0.49 8.67 12.15
C PRO A 124 0.16 10.10 11.66
N PRO A 125 0.33 11.13 12.51
CA PRO A 125 0.07 12.51 12.09
C PRO A 125 1.12 12.99 11.09
N ALA A 126 0.66 13.66 10.03
CA ALA A 126 1.50 14.29 9.02
C ALA A 126 0.74 15.44 8.32
N ASP A 127 1.46 16.25 7.54
CA ASP A 127 0.86 17.33 6.75
C ASP A 127 -0.04 16.80 5.64
N ALA A 128 0.28 15.61 5.10
CA ALA A 128 -0.48 14.95 4.06
C ALA A 128 -0.53 13.42 4.22
N ILE A 129 -1.59 12.81 3.67
CA ILE A 129 -1.76 11.37 3.55
C ILE A 129 -1.80 11.00 2.07
N LEU A 130 -0.94 10.08 1.67
CA LEU A 130 -0.94 9.44 0.35
C LEU A 130 -1.67 8.10 0.46
N VAL A 131 -2.61 7.86 -0.46
CA VAL A 131 -3.33 6.60 -0.58
C VAL A 131 -3.26 6.16 -2.04
N LYS A 132 -2.40 5.17 -2.33
CA LYS A 132 -2.24 4.59 -3.67
C LYS A 132 -2.85 3.19 -3.71
N VAL A 133 -4.07 3.06 -4.22
CA VAL A 133 -4.82 1.79 -4.22
C VAL A 133 -4.99 1.23 -5.64
N ARG A 134 -4.82 -0.10 -5.79
CA ARG A 134 -5.06 -0.84 -7.05
C ARG A 134 -6.03 -2.03 -6.91
N ILE A 135 -6.84 -2.06 -5.85
CA ILE A 135 -7.78 -3.16 -5.60
C ILE A 135 -9.20 -2.66 -5.85
N LEU A 136 -9.97 -3.45 -6.60
CA LEU A 136 -11.40 -3.25 -6.79
C LEU A 136 -12.14 -3.88 -5.60
N LEU A 137 -12.84 -3.06 -4.83
CA LEU A 137 -13.71 -3.48 -3.73
C LEU A 137 -15.17 -3.16 -4.09
N LYS A 138 -16.11 -3.96 -3.59
CA LYS A 138 -17.54 -3.66 -3.64
C LYS A 138 -17.90 -2.90 -2.37
N ASN A 139 -18.64 -1.80 -2.53
CA ASN A 139 -19.22 -1.02 -1.44
C ASN A 139 -20.50 -1.68 -0.91
#